data_AF-Q2U4E1-F1
#
_entry.id   AF-Q2U4E1-F1
#
_cell.length_a   1.000
_cell.length_b   1.000
_cell.length_c   1.000
_cell.angle_alpha   90.00
_cell.angle_beta   90.00
_cell.angle_gamma   90.00
#
_symmetry.space_group_name_H-M   'P 1'
#
loop_
_entity.id
_entity.type
_entity.pdbx_description
1 polymer ?
#
loop_
_entity_poly.entity_id
_entity_poly.type
_entity_poly.pdbx_seq_one_letter_code
_entity_poly.pdbx_strand_id
1 'polypeptide(L)'
;MKGTMTVQDLTTIPSVPNRGSTTSWAIHYTPFLDAATGGLADGLIYGMQNANTGWHFFGGEKSPPEQLLSSDDSTLSQSSVQFLQESLGSLFGLQGPAHQKLVSAWSGIMGFTSDTLPLVGKLPSALTGRDGQGEWFSGGYNGYGMPSAWLAGESLGLMILGQSPREYLPEAYLISEERLRERLTVARSMEYLSEA
;
A
#
# COMPACT_ATOMS: atom_id res chain seq x y z
N MET A 1 3.80 4.38 -7.65
CA MET A 1 2.38 4.08 -7.88
C MET A 1 1.58 4.79 -6.80
N LYS A 2 0.46 5.39 -7.16
CA LYS A 2 -0.44 6.11 -6.27
C LYS A 2 -1.63 5.21 -5.90
N GLY A 3 -1.99 5.18 -4.63
CA GLY A 3 -3.17 4.46 -4.14
C GLY A 3 -4.19 5.43 -3.57
N THR A 4 -5.45 4.99 -3.48
CA THR A 4 -6.56 5.79 -2.96
C THR A 4 -7.13 5.15 -1.69
N MET A 5 -7.52 5.98 -0.73
CA MET A 5 -8.19 5.58 0.51
C MET A 5 -9.50 6.35 0.66
N THR A 6 -10.52 5.68 1.22
CA THR A 6 -11.78 6.29 1.63
C THR A 6 -12.08 5.96 3.09
N VAL A 7 -12.73 6.90 3.77
CA VAL A 7 -13.36 6.69 5.08
C VAL A 7 -14.85 6.85 4.89
N GLN A 8 -15.60 5.80 5.21
CA GLN A 8 -17.03 5.72 4.99
C GLN A 8 -17.75 5.43 6.30
N ASP A 9 -18.79 6.22 6.56
CA ASP A 9 -19.65 6.06 7.74
C ASP A 9 -20.88 5.24 7.35
N LEU A 10 -20.90 4.00 7.82
CA LEU A 10 -22.00 3.05 7.67
C LEU A 10 -22.73 2.81 9.00
N THR A 11 -22.45 3.61 10.04
CA THR A 11 -22.95 3.36 11.41
C THR A 11 -24.47 3.50 11.54
N THR A 12 -25.11 4.16 10.57
CA THR A 12 -26.57 4.30 10.49
C THR A 12 -27.24 3.06 9.89
N ILE A 13 -26.49 2.08 9.38
CA ILE A 13 -27.02 0.88 8.72
C ILE A 13 -27.10 -0.27 9.75
N PRO A 14 -28.31 -0.70 10.16
CA PRO A 14 -28.45 -1.70 11.24
C PRO A 14 -27.85 -3.07 10.92
N SER A 15 -27.76 -3.45 9.64
CA SER A 15 -27.19 -4.72 9.19
C SER A 15 -25.65 -4.74 9.17
N VAL A 16 -24.99 -3.60 9.39
CA VAL A 16 -23.51 -3.48 9.37
C VAL A 16 -23.02 -3.17 10.79
N PRO A 17 -22.84 -4.19 11.65
CA PRO A 17 -22.38 -3.96 13.02
C PRO A 17 -20.92 -3.52 13.07
N ASN A 18 -20.53 -2.85 14.15
CA ASN A 18 -19.12 -2.54 14.40
C ASN A 18 -18.34 -3.81 14.77
N ARG A 19 -17.34 -4.14 13.95
CA ARG A 19 -16.42 -5.27 14.07
C ARG A 19 -14.95 -4.83 14.06
N GLY A 20 -14.67 -3.55 14.32
CA GLY A 20 -13.33 -2.99 14.19
C GLY A 20 -12.27 -3.59 15.11
N SER A 21 -12.68 -4.28 16.19
CA SER A 21 -11.77 -4.99 17.09
C SER A 21 -11.47 -6.43 16.66
N THR A 22 -12.20 -6.98 15.69
CA THR A 22 -12.16 -8.41 15.37
C THR A 22 -12.01 -8.71 13.88
N THR A 23 -12.11 -7.71 13.01
CA THR A 23 -12.19 -7.93 11.56
C THR A 23 -11.40 -6.91 10.77
N SER A 24 -10.60 -7.43 9.83
CA SER A 24 -9.96 -6.69 8.75
C SER A 24 -10.33 -7.36 7.42
N TRP A 25 -10.21 -6.61 6.33
CA TRP A 25 -10.62 -7.07 5.00
C TRP A 25 -9.44 -7.02 4.02
N ALA A 26 -9.34 -8.07 3.21
CA ALA A 26 -8.55 -8.12 2.00
C ALA A 26 -9.40 -8.86 0.95
N ILE A 27 -9.74 -8.16 -0.13
CA ILE A 27 -10.66 -8.60 -1.17
C ILE A 27 -9.85 -8.63 -2.46
N HIS A 28 -9.57 -9.84 -2.91
CA HIS A 28 -8.89 -10.07 -4.18
C HIS A 28 -9.91 -10.24 -5.29
N TYR A 29 -9.63 -9.62 -6.43
CA TYR A 29 -10.36 -9.80 -7.67
C TYR A 29 -9.37 -9.84 -8.83
N THR A 30 -9.78 -10.39 -9.96
CA THR A 30 -8.96 -10.36 -11.18
C THR A 30 -8.79 -8.91 -11.62
N PRO A 31 -7.55 -8.39 -11.74
CA PRO A 31 -7.32 -7.05 -12.28
C PRO A 31 -8.00 -6.87 -13.63
N PHE A 32 -8.54 -5.68 -13.89
CA PHE A 32 -9.26 -5.41 -15.13
C PHE A 32 -9.12 -3.97 -15.59
N LEU A 33 -9.17 -3.78 -16.90
CA LEU A 33 -9.28 -2.47 -17.53
C LEU A 33 -10.74 -2.17 -17.84
N ASP A 34 -11.27 -1.09 -17.28
CA ASP A 34 -12.60 -0.61 -17.59
C ASP A 34 -12.57 0.17 -18.91
N ALA A 35 -13.10 -0.43 -19.98
CA ALA A 35 -13.10 0.16 -21.32
C ALA A 35 -13.89 1.48 -21.41
N ALA A 36 -14.85 1.72 -20.52
CA ALA A 36 -15.66 2.94 -20.55
C ALA A 36 -14.94 4.13 -19.89
N THR A 37 -14.19 3.86 -18.82
CA THR A 37 -13.49 4.91 -18.05
C THR A 37 -11.99 4.99 -18.32
N GLY A 38 -11.41 3.98 -18.97
CA GLY A 38 -9.96 3.80 -19.10
C GLY A 38 -9.27 3.43 -17.78
N GLY A 39 -10.04 3.20 -16.71
CA GLY A 39 -9.50 2.94 -15.38
C GLY A 39 -8.99 1.51 -15.25
N LEU A 40 -7.74 1.37 -14.78
CA LEU A 40 -7.15 0.09 -14.42
C LEU A 40 -7.41 -0.18 -12.94
N ALA A 41 -8.11 -1.29 -12.65
CA ALA A 41 -8.32 -1.77 -11.29
C ALA A 41 -7.24 -2.80 -10.92
N ASP A 42 -6.54 -2.57 -9.81
CA ASP A 42 -5.29 -3.27 -9.44
C ASP A 42 -5.47 -4.69 -8.87
N GLY A 43 -6.71 -5.10 -8.58
CA GLY A 43 -7.03 -6.45 -8.11
C GLY A 43 -7.07 -6.61 -6.59
N LEU A 44 -6.89 -5.53 -5.82
CA LEU A 44 -6.92 -5.58 -4.35
C LEU A 44 -7.69 -4.41 -3.75
N ILE A 45 -8.70 -4.74 -2.95
CA ILE A 45 -9.27 -3.82 -1.98
C ILE A 45 -8.93 -4.33 -0.59
N TYR A 46 -8.40 -3.45 0.25
CA TYR A 46 -8.07 -3.77 1.63
C TYR A 46 -8.72 -2.77 2.57
N GLY A 47 -8.95 -3.16 3.81
CA GLY A 47 -9.57 -2.24 4.74
C GLY A 47 -9.63 -2.71 6.17
N MET A 48 -9.99 -1.77 7.04
CA MET A 48 -10.23 -1.98 8.46
C MET A 48 -11.36 -1.09 8.92
N GLN A 49 -11.88 -1.38 10.11
CA GLN A 49 -12.92 -0.56 10.73
C GLN A 49 -12.37 -0.02 12.04
N ASN A 50 -12.60 1.26 12.30
CA ASN A 50 -12.22 1.85 13.57
C ASN A 50 -13.14 1.32 14.68
N ALA A 51 -12.57 0.65 15.68
CA ALA A 51 -13.35 0.03 16.76
C ALA A 51 -14.16 1.04 17.59
N ASN A 52 -13.71 2.30 17.67
CA ASN A 52 -14.37 3.34 18.47
C ASN A 52 -15.47 4.05 17.69
N THR A 53 -15.19 4.48 16.46
CA THR A 53 -16.14 5.25 15.65
C THR A 53 -17.05 4.39 14.78
N GLY A 54 -16.66 3.15 14.48
CA GLY A 54 -17.33 2.27 13.53
C GLY A 54 -17.12 2.65 12.07
N TRP A 55 -16.31 3.66 11.76
CA TRP A 55 -16.02 4.07 10.38
C TRP A 55 -15.13 3.07 9.66
N HIS A 56 -15.39 2.88 8.37
CA HIS A 56 -14.69 1.93 7.51
C HIS A 56 -13.61 2.66 6.71
N PHE A 57 -12.37 2.19 6.81
CA PHE A 57 -11.19 2.69 6.12
C PHE A 57 -10.84 1.68 5.04
N PHE A 58 -11.07 2.02 3.78
CA PHE A 58 -10.85 1.10 2.65
C PHE A 58 -9.95 1.75 1.62
N GLY A 59 -8.95 0.97 1.20
CA GLY A 59 -8.00 1.31 0.16
C GLY A 59 -8.08 0.36 -1.02
N GLY A 60 -7.62 0.86 -2.16
CA GLY A 60 -7.61 0.16 -3.43
C GLY A 60 -7.49 1.19 -4.55
N GLU A 61 -7.41 0.72 -5.78
CA GLU A 61 -7.16 1.63 -6.90
C GLU A 61 -7.95 1.22 -8.14
N LYS A 62 -8.58 2.22 -8.77
CA LYS A 62 -9.22 2.12 -10.09
C LYS A 62 -9.11 3.46 -10.79
N SER A 63 -7.97 3.72 -11.41
CA SER A 63 -7.69 4.97 -12.10
C SER A 63 -6.98 4.75 -13.44
N PRO A 64 -7.04 5.72 -14.35
CA PRO A 64 -6.24 5.66 -15.57
C PRO A 64 -4.74 5.52 -15.25
N PRO A 65 -3.96 4.78 -16.06
CA PRO A 65 -2.53 4.54 -15.80
C PRO A 65 -1.72 5.82 -15.56
N GLU A 66 -2.05 6.93 -16.21
CA GLU A 66 -1.40 8.22 -16.03
C GLU A 66 -1.62 8.85 -14.64
N GLN A 67 -2.73 8.54 -13.98
CA GLN A 67 -2.99 8.96 -12.60
C GLN A 67 -2.36 8.00 -11.60
N LEU A 68 -2.35 6.71 -11.92
CA LEU A 68 -1.74 5.63 -11.14
C LEU A 68 -0.21 5.79 -11.04
N LEU A 69 0.44 6.12 -12.16
CA LEU A 69 1.90 6.25 -12.29
C LEU A 69 2.35 7.70 -12.10
N SER A 70 1.93 8.30 -10.99
CA SER A 70 2.28 9.67 -10.62
C SER A 70 3.06 9.73 -9.30
N SER A 71 3.97 10.70 -9.20
CA SER A 71 4.61 11.13 -7.95
C SER A 71 3.93 12.36 -7.34
N ASP A 72 2.76 12.74 -7.85
CA ASP A 72 1.92 13.81 -7.33
C ASP A 72 0.61 13.22 -6.76
N ASP A 73 0.52 13.20 -5.43
CA ASP A 73 -0.66 12.80 -4.65
C ASP A 73 -1.48 13.98 -4.12
N SER A 74 -1.20 15.20 -4.59
CA SER A 74 -2.07 16.36 -4.32
C SER A 74 -3.44 16.25 -5.01
N THR A 75 -3.58 15.31 -5.95
CA THR A 75 -4.81 15.08 -6.72
C THR A 75 -5.42 13.71 -6.43
N LEU A 76 -6.75 13.69 -6.29
CA LEU A 76 -7.52 12.49 -5.99
C LEU A 76 -8.27 11.97 -7.22
N SER A 77 -8.21 10.66 -7.46
CA SER A 77 -8.96 10.03 -8.56
C SER A 77 -10.41 9.79 -8.16
N GLN A 78 -11.34 10.48 -8.83
CA GLN A 78 -12.78 10.33 -8.53
C GLN A 78 -13.30 8.92 -8.87
N SER A 79 -12.74 8.28 -9.90
CA SER A 79 -13.09 6.90 -10.25
C SER A 79 -12.72 5.91 -9.15
N SER A 80 -11.58 6.11 -8.49
CA SER A 80 -11.14 5.26 -7.38
C SER A 80 -11.98 5.47 -6.13
N VAL A 81 -12.37 6.71 -5.83
CA VAL A 81 -13.30 7.00 -4.73
C VAL A 81 -14.64 6.33 -4.96
N GLN A 82 -15.23 6.51 -6.15
CA GLN A 82 -16.51 5.89 -6.51
C GLN A 82 -16.41 4.37 -6.45
N PHE A 83 -15.33 3.79 -7.00
CA PHE A 83 -15.08 2.35 -6.98
C PHE A 83 -15.04 1.79 -5.55
N LEU A 84 -14.40 2.48 -4.61
CA LEU A 84 -14.32 2.05 -3.21
C LEU A 84 -15.66 2.16 -2.48
N GLN A 85 -16.49 3.17 -2.79
CA GLN A 85 -17.85 3.27 -2.26
C GLN A 85 -18.74 2.13 -2.78
N GLU A 86 -18.74 1.93 -4.10
CA GLU A 86 -19.50 0.85 -4.74
C GLU A 86 -19.08 -0.53 -4.23
N SER A 87 -17.77 -0.75 -4.08
CA SER A 87 -17.24 -2.02 -3.57
C SER A 87 -17.66 -2.29 -2.13
N LEU A 88 -17.65 -1.27 -1.26
CA LEU A 88 -18.14 -1.42 0.10
C LEU A 88 -19.65 -1.68 0.12
N GLY A 89 -20.39 -1.13 -0.83
CA GLY A 89 -21.82 -1.37 -1.00
C GLY A 89 -22.10 -2.80 -1.37
N SER A 90 -21.38 -3.30 -2.37
CA SER A 90 -21.43 -4.70 -2.79
C SER A 90 -21.08 -5.66 -1.65
N LEU A 91 -19.99 -5.38 -0.92
CA LEU A 91 -19.50 -6.21 0.20
C LEU A 91 -20.56 -6.43 1.28
N PHE A 92 -21.35 -5.40 1.58
CA PHE A 92 -22.37 -5.44 2.62
C PHE A 92 -23.80 -5.62 2.07
N GLY A 93 -23.95 -5.91 0.77
CA GLY A 93 -25.26 -6.10 0.13
C GLY A 93 -26.16 -4.86 0.15
N LEU A 94 -25.55 -3.67 0.18
CA LEU A 94 -26.25 -2.38 0.26
C LEU A 94 -26.71 -1.94 -1.13
N GLN A 95 -27.95 -1.48 -1.23
CA GLN A 95 -28.53 -1.00 -2.48
C GLN A 95 -28.42 0.54 -2.57
N GLY A 96 -27.72 1.03 -3.58
CA GLY A 96 -27.63 2.46 -3.92
C GLY A 96 -26.69 3.30 -3.04
N PRO A 97 -26.17 4.43 -3.58
CA PRO A 97 -25.14 5.27 -2.93
C PRO A 97 -25.65 6.02 -1.69
N ALA A 98 -26.97 6.11 -1.50
CA ALA A 98 -27.59 6.90 -0.42
C ALA A 98 -27.25 6.40 1.00
N HIS A 99 -26.79 5.16 1.14
CA HIS A 99 -26.53 4.54 2.45
C HIS A 99 -25.12 4.79 2.97
N GLN A 100 -24.22 5.33 2.15
CA GLN A 100 -22.80 5.46 2.49
C GLN A 100 -22.39 6.92 2.53
N LYS A 101 -22.17 7.43 3.73
CA LYS A 101 -21.65 8.78 3.89
C LYS A 101 -20.13 8.74 3.76
N LEU A 102 -19.59 9.34 2.69
CA LEU A 102 -18.15 9.59 2.58
C LEU A 102 -17.74 10.62 3.64
N VAL A 103 -16.87 10.20 4.57
CA VAL A 103 -16.31 11.06 5.62
C VAL A 103 -15.06 11.76 5.12
N SER A 104 -14.19 11.02 4.42
CA SER A 104 -12.95 11.54 3.86
C SER A 104 -12.44 10.65 2.74
N ALA A 105 -11.60 11.21 1.87
CA ALA A 105 -10.82 10.46 0.90
C ALA A 105 -9.48 11.16 0.66
N TRP A 106 -8.44 10.39 0.40
CA TRP A 106 -7.11 10.89 0.07
C TRP A 106 -6.39 9.91 -0.85
N SER A 107 -5.30 10.38 -1.45
CA SER A 107 -4.37 9.54 -2.20
C SER A 107 -3.01 9.51 -1.50
N GLY A 108 -2.19 8.52 -1.83
CA GLY A 108 -0.84 8.41 -1.28
C GLY A 108 0.11 7.69 -2.23
N ILE A 109 1.34 8.19 -2.28
CA ILE A 109 2.42 7.57 -3.05
C ILE A 109 3.01 6.40 -2.27
N MET A 110 3.13 5.27 -2.95
CA MET A 110 3.73 4.05 -2.41
C MET A 110 5.07 3.75 -3.08
N GLY A 111 6.03 3.32 -2.26
CA GLY A 111 7.34 2.86 -2.70
C GLY A 111 7.33 1.37 -3.02
N PHE A 112 7.75 1.03 -4.24
CA PHE A 112 7.89 -0.34 -4.71
C PHE A 112 9.34 -0.66 -5.05
N THR A 113 9.67 -1.93 -4.91
CA THR A 113 10.96 -2.55 -5.23
C THR A 113 10.71 -3.58 -6.32
N SER A 114 11.62 -3.71 -7.26
CA SER A 114 11.46 -4.63 -8.40
C SER A 114 11.52 -6.10 -8.03
N ASP A 115 12.05 -6.44 -6.85
CA ASP A 115 12.04 -7.81 -6.31
C ASP A 115 10.89 -8.04 -5.33
N THR A 116 9.95 -7.09 -5.21
CA THR A 116 8.73 -7.18 -4.40
C THR A 116 8.96 -7.32 -2.89
N LEU A 117 10.18 -7.07 -2.42
CA LEU A 117 10.57 -7.22 -1.02
C LEU A 117 11.03 -5.87 -0.43
N PRO A 118 10.59 -5.51 0.79
CA PRO A 118 11.12 -4.36 1.51
C PRO A 118 12.66 -4.34 1.56
N LEU A 119 13.20 -3.14 1.70
CA LEU A 119 14.63 -2.92 1.91
C LEU A 119 14.85 -2.30 3.29
N VAL A 120 15.58 -3.02 4.14
CA VAL A 120 15.86 -2.62 5.52
C VAL A 120 17.34 -2.85 5.80
N GLY A 121 18.07 -1.80 6.15
CA GLY A 121 19.46 -1.94 6.60
C GLY A 121 20.36 -0.80 6.19
N LYS A 122 21.66 -1.05 6.30
CA LYS A 122 22.72 -0.10 5.96
C LYS A 122 22.89 -0.01 4.44
N LEU A 123 23.03 1.21 3.93
CA LEU A 123 23.38 1.42 2.52
C LEU A 123 24.92 1.37 2.36
N PRO A 124 25.45 0.51 1.48
CA PRO A 124 26.89 0.46 1.24
C PRO A 124 27.37 1.69 0.46
N SER A 125 28.58 2.17 0.74
CA SER A 125 29.18 3.31 0.04
C SER A 125 29.31 3.08 -1.47
N ALA A 126 29.50 1.82 -1.88
CA ALA A 126 29.50 1.41 -3.28
C ALA A 126 28.19 1.73 -4.01
N LEU A 127 27.07 1.86 -3.29
CA LEU A 127 25.77 2.26 -3.84
C LEU A 127 25.56 3.76 -3.76
N THR A 128 25.88 4.38 -2.62
CA THR A 128 25.54 5.80 -2.40
C THR A 128 26.52 6.75 -3.08
N GLY A 129 27.71 6.26 -3.43
CA GLY A 129 28.79 7.07 -4.00
C GLY A 129 29.35 8.09 -3.00
N ARG A 130 29.07 7.93 -1.71
CA ARG A 130 29.47 8.83 -0.63
C ARG A 130 30.49 8.14 0.28
N ASP A 131 31.49 8.89 0.74
CA ASP A 131 32.60 8.40 1.58
C ASP A 131 32.19 8.10 3.04
N GLY A 132 30.88 7.96 3.31
CA GLY A 132 30.30 7.77 4.63
C GLY A 132 29.82 6.36 4.90
N GLN A 133 29.56 6.08 6.18
CA GLN A 133 29.05 4.81 6.69
C GLN A 133 27.78 5.01 7.55
N GLY A 134 27.16 6.19 7.44
CA GLY A 134 26.04 6.61 8.28
C GLY A 134 24.68 6.53 7.60
N GLU A 135 24.58 5.86 6.46
CA GLU A 135 23.36 5.85 5.64
C GLU A 135 22.59 4.55 5.81
N TRP A 136 21.29 4.70 6.05
CA TRP A 136 20.38 3.62 6.40
C TRP A 136 19.07 3.81 5.66
N PHE A 137 18.42 2.70 5.33
CA PHE A 137 17.15 2.70 4.61
C PHE A 137 16.18 1.68 5.22
N SER A 138 14.91 2.05 5.29
CA SER A 138 13.81 1.16 5.67
C SER A 138 12.57 1.60 4.90
N GLY A 139 12.32 0.97 3.77
CA GLY A 139 11.29 1.42 2.83
C GLY A 139 11.04 0.44 1.70
N GLY A 140 10.29 0.90 0.69
CA GLY A 140 9.92 0.05 -0.45
C GLY A 140 8.97 -1.07 -0.04
N TYR A 141 8.01 -0.80 0.86
CA TYR A 141 7.15 -1.83 1.44
C TYR A 141 6.10 -2.42 0.48
N ASN A 142 6.10 -2.03 -0.80
CA ASN A 142 5.26 -2.62 -1.85
C ASN A 142 3.75 -2.60 -1.51
N GLY A 143 3.28 -1.52 -0.89
CA GLY A 143 1.87 -1.38 -0.43
C GLY A 143 1.60 -1.94 0.98
N TYR A 144 2.53 -2.69 1.58
CA TYR A 144 2.39 -3.31 2.91
C TYR A 144 3.14 -2.55 4.01
N GLY A 145 3.17 -1.22 3.91
CA GLY A 145 3.91 -0.37 4.86
C GLY A 145 3.34 -0.40 6.27
N MET A 146 2.02 -0.35 6.42
CA MET A 146 1.34 -0.36 7.73
C MET A 146 1.73 -1.58 8.60
N PRO A 147 1.67 -2.83 8.11
CA PRO A 147 2.09 -3.98 8.91
C PRO A 147 3.62 -4.12 9.04
N SER A 148 4.41 -3.61 8.09
CA SER A 148 5.85 -3.91 8.03
C SER A 148 6.74 -2.85 8.71
N ALA A 149 6.37 -1.57 8.59
CA ALA A 149 7.29 -0.47 8.89
C ALA A 149 7.68 -0.39 10.37
N TRP A 150 6.79 -0.78 11.29
CA TRP A 150 7.06 -0.73 12.73
C TRP A 150 8.22 -1.63 13.14
N LEU A 151 8.12 -2.92 12.84
CA LEU A 151 9.13 -3.93 13.21
C LEU A 151 10.41 -3.81 12.36
N ALA A 152 10.27 -3.37 11.11
CA ALA A 152 11.41 -3.01 10.26
C ALA A 152 12.20 -1.84 10.85
N GLY A 153 11.51 -0.77 11.27
CA GLY A 153 12.12 0.40 11.89
C GLY A 153 12.79 0.09 13.22
N GLU A 154 12.18 -0.74 14.06
CA GLU A 154 12.79 -1.23 15.30
C GLU A 154 14.11 -1.99 15.01
N SER A 155 14.07 -2.91 14.04
CA SER A 155 15.26 -3.67 13.63
C SER A 155 16.34 -2.77 13.06
N LEU A 156 15.97 -1.77 12.26
CA LEU A 156 16.89 -0.75 11.74
C LEU A 156 17.57 0.01 12.88
N GLY A 157 16.82 0.42 13.90
CA GLY A 157 17.34 1.09 15.09
C GLY A 157 18.39 0.26 15.83
N LEU A 158 18.13 -1.05 16.02
CA LEU A 158 19.09 -1.97 16.62
C LEU A 158 20.37 -2.08 15.79
N MET A 159 20.25 -2.20 14.47
CA MET A 159 21.41 -2.25 13.57
C MET A 159 22.25 -0.96 13.63
N ILE A 160 21.61 0.21 13.73
CA ILE A 160 22.30 1.50 13.90
C ILE A 160 23.11 1.53 15.21
N LEU A 161 22.61 0.90 16.27
CA LEU A 161 23.30 0.77 17.57
C LEU A 161 24.40 -0.31 17.57
N GLY A 162 24.66 -0.97 16.44
CA GLY A 162 25.62 -2.07 16.33
C GLY A 162 25.12 -3.40 16.93
N GLN A 163 23.80 -3.54 17.12
CA GLN A 163 23.16 -4.74 17.63
C GLN A 163 22.55 -5.55 16.48
N SER A 164 22.26 -6.83 16.74
CA SER A 164 21.51 -7.67 15.79
C SER A 164 20.08 -7.16 15.63
N PRO A 165 19.50 -7.23 14.41
CA PRO A 165 18.09 -6.94 14.20
C PRO A 165 17.21 -7.95 14.94
N ARG A 166 15.89 -7.69 14.97
CA ARG A 166 14.93 -8.64 15.55
C ARG A 166 14.92 -9.93 14.75
N GLU A 167 14.74 -11.06 15.43
CA GLU A 167 14.73 -12.39 14.82
C GLU A 167 13.63 -12.60 13.76
N TYR A 168 12.54 -11.85 13.89
CA TYR A 168 11.39 -11.89 12.98
C TYR A 168 11.53 -10.95 11.78
N LEU A 169 12.64 -10.19 11.66
CA LEU A 169 12.93 -9.48 10.41
C LEU A 169 13.37 -10.52 9.37
N PRO A 170 12.66 -10.69 8.25
CA PRO A 170 13.08 -11.63 7.23
C PRO A 170 14.46 -11.25 6.69
N GLU A 171 15.37 -12.21 6.61
CA GLU A 171 16.72 -11.99 6.05
C GLU A 171 16.63 -11.44 4.61
N ALA A 172 15.62 -11.89 3.86
CA ALA A 172 15.35 -11.40 2.51
C ALA A 172 15.05 -9.89 2.43
N TYR A 173 14.69 -9.23 3.54
CA TYR A 173 14.47 -7.78 3.57
C TYR A 173 15.78 -7.01 3.74
N LEU A 174 16.85 -7.68 4.16
CA LEU A 174 18.14 -7.04 4.36
C LEU A 174 18.71 -6.54 3.05
N ILE A 175 19.34 -5.38 3.12
CA ILE A 175 20.06 -4.80 2.00
C ILE A 175 21.35 -5.61 1.79
N SER A 176 21.55 -6.09 0.55
CA SER A 176 22.77 -6.76 0.11
C SER A 176 23.25 -6.15 -1.21
N GLU A 177 24.55 -6.27 -1.50
CA GLU A 177 25.09 -5.81 -2.80
C GLU A 177 24.46 -6.57 -3.98
N GLU A 178 24.14 -7.85 -3.79
CA GLU A 178 23.48 -8.68 -4.79
C GLU A 178 22.08 -8.15 -5.12
N ARG A 179 21.23 -7.89 -4.12
CA ARG A 179 19.89 -7.32 -4.35
C ARG A 179 19.98 -6.00 -5.10
N LEU A 180 20.89 -5.14 -4.68
CA LEU A 180 21.08 -3.81 -5.27
C LEU A 180 21.56 -3.86 -6.73
N ARG A 181 22.49 -4.77 -7.06
CA ARG A 181 23.10 -4.84 -8.39
C ARG A 181 22.30 -5.67 -9.38
N GLU A 182 21.64 -6.73 -8.91
CA GLU A 182 21.05 -7.75 -9.79
C GLU A 182 19.52 -7.69 -9.83
N ARG A 183 18.90 -7.32 -8.70
CA ARG A 183 17.43 -7.37 -8.56
C ARG A 183 16.79 -5.99 -8.61
N LEU A 184 17.43 -4.97 -8.06
CA LEU A 184 16.92 -3.59 -7.94
C LEU A 184 17.36 -2.70 -9.10
N THR A 185 17.23 -3.22 -10.32
CA THR A 185 17.63 -2.52 -11.55
C THR A 185 16.42 -2.00 -12.31
N VAL A 186 16.64 -0.98 -13.15
CA VAL A 186 15.59 -0.45 -14.04
C VAL A 186 15.01 -1.54 -14.93
N ALA A 187 15.86 -2.43 -15.46
CA ALA A 187 15.41 -3.54 -16.29
C ALA A 187 14.44 -4.46 -15.54
N ARG A 188 14.77 -4.86 -14.30
CA ARG A 188 13.88 -5.67 -13.46
C ARG A 188 12.59 -4.95 -13.09
N SER A 189 12.64 -3.64 -12.83
CA SER A 189 11.43 -2.84 -12.60
C SER A 189 10.50 -2.84 -13.82
N MET A 190 11.06 -2.76 -15.03
CA MET A 190 10.27 -2.79 -16.27
C MET A 190 9.69 -4.17 -16.55
N GLU A 191 10.45 -5.25 -16.30
CA GLU A 191 9.95 -6.62 -16.39
C GLU A 191 8.75 -6.83 -15.46
N TYR A 192 8.89 -6.44 -14.19
CA TYR A 192 7.80 -6.51 -13.21
C TYR A 192 6.54 -5.75 -13.67
N LEU A 193 6.70 -4.52 -14.18
CA LEU A 193 5.57 -3.73 -14.69
C LEU A 193 4.95 -4.30 -15.98
N SER A 194 5.67 -5.15 -16.72
CA SER A 194 5.14 -5.78 -17.94
C SER A 194 4.39 -7.08 -17.66
N GLU A 195 4.65 -7.71 -16.53
CA GLU A 195 4.00 -8.95 -16.07
C GLU A 195 2.81 -8.69 -15.13
N ALA A 196 2.71 -7.48 -14.58
CA ALA A 196 1.61 -6.99 -13.73
C ALA A 196 0.44 -6.43 -14.57
#